data_AF-A0A971T186-F1
#
_entry.id   AF-A0A971T186-F1
#
_cell.length_a   1.000
_cell.length_b   1.000
_cell.length_c   1.000
_cell.angle_alpha   90.00
_cell.angle_beta   90.00
_cell.angle_gamma   90.00
#
_symmetry.space_group_name_H-M   'P 1'
#
loop_
_entity.id
_entity.type
_entity.pdbx_description
1 polymer ?
#
loop_
_entity_poly.entity_id
_entity_poly.type
_entity_poly.pdbx_seq_one_letter_code
_entity_poly.pdbx_strand_id
1 'polypeptide(L)'
;MMKLFITILLMCVLTIPSFADYTYVITDGMDFGGRNLGSGQSLLMTGGGGHTLDLGYDSFAIIQGTAPYNQDVYPSGGIERISVAGYAHLDFLGGEVYEIGVGSYGTATLSGGAIQRLRTTQVVVYGQIEPYVTLYHKGYEHDELTNMLIGFWADGSPFAIQLVDVPNYTPTIDNINFVYIPEPATLLLLGLGGLLIRRKK
;
A
#
# COMPACT_ATOMS: atom_id res chain seq x y z
N MET A 1 -41.15 -9.75 -24.02
CA MET A 1 -39.98 -10.26 -23.27
C MET A 1 -38.66 -9.59 -23.67
N MET A 2 -38.35 -9.39 -24.96
CA MET A 2 -37.09 -8.75 -25.41
C MET A 2 -36.90 -7.29 -24.96
N LYS A 3 -37.99 -6.50 -24.82
CA LYS A 3 -37.93 -5.11 -24.35
C LYS A 3 -37.49 -5.00 -22.87
N LEU A 4 -37.91 -5.94 -22.01
CA LEU A 4 -37.54 -5.97 -20.60
C LEU A 4 -36.04 -6.27 -20.42
N PHE A 5 -35.49 -7.16 -21.24
CA PHE A 5 -34.06 -7.49 -21.25
C PHE A 5 -33.19 -6.28 -21.64
N ILE A 6 -33.61 -5.51 -22.64
CA ILE A 6 -32.89 -4.30 -23.07
C ILE A 6 -32.96 -3.21 -21.97
N THR A 7 -34.07 -3.13 -21.23
CA THR A 7 -34.22 -2.13 -20.16
C THR A 7 -33.34 -2.45 -18.95
N ILE A 8 -33.23 -3.73 -18.58
CA ILE A 8 -32.35 -4.20 -17.49
C ILE A 8 -30.87 -4.03 -17.86
N LEU A 9 -30.49 -4.36 -19.10
CA LEU A 9 -29.11 -4.17 -19.58
C LEU A 9 -28.70 -2.69 -19.59
N LEU A 10 -29.62 -1.77 -19.91
CA LEU A 10 -29.35 -0.33 -19.91
C LEU A 10 -29.23 0.25 -18.48
N MET A 11 -29.92 -0.32 -17.48
CA MET A 11 -29.79 0.09 -16.08
C MET A 11 -28.47 -0.36 -15.45
N CYS A 12 -27.92 -1.52 -15.86
CA CYS A 12 -26.61 -1.97 -15.39
C CYS A 12 -25.43 -1.09 -15.89
N VAL A 13 -25.62 -0.31 -16.96
CA VAL A 13 -24.60 0.60 -17.50
C VAL A 13 -24.63 1.99 -16.82
N LEU A 14 -25.68 2.29 -16.05
CA LEU A 14 -25.90 3.59 -15.39
C LEU A 14 -25.60 3.58 -13.89
N THR A 15 -25.00 2.52 -13.35
CA THR A 15 -24.43 2.56 -12.00
C THR A 15 -23.17 3.41 -12.06
N ILE A 16 -23.33 4.72 -11.91
CA ILE A 16 -22.22 5.62 -11.63
C ILE A 16 -21.64 5.12 -10.30
N PRO A 17 -20.36 4.76 -10.22
CA PRO A 17 -19.75 4.47 -8.92
C PRO A 17 -19.93 5.74 -8.07
N SER A 18 -20.66 5.65 -6.95
CA SER A 18 -20.58 6.72 -5.96
C SER A 18 -19.14 6.69 -5.46
N PHE A 19 -18.34 7.69 -5.80
CA PHE A 19 -17.07 7.89 -5.14
C PHE A 19 -17.39 8.01 -3.64
N ALA A 20 -16.86 7.08 -2.84
CA ALA A 20 -16.89 7.25 -1.40
C ALA A 20 -16.24 8.61 -1.11
N ASP A 21 -16.97 9.49 -0.45
CA ASP A 21 -16.41 10.79 -0.08
C ASP A 21 -15.37 10.54 1.01
N TYR A 22 -14.16 11.03 0.79
CA TYR A 22 -13.10 10.90 1.79
C TYR A 22 -13.29 12.00 2.83
N THR A 23 -13.09 11.68 4.12
CA THR A 23 -13.15 12.70 5.17
C THR A 23 -12.13 13.81 4.89
N TYR A 24 -10.98 13.43 4.32
CA TYR A 24 -9.92 14.33 3.93
C TYR A 24 -9.38 13.99 2.55
N VAL A 25 -9.18 15.00 1.72
CA VAL A 25 -8.51 14.88 0.43
C VAL A 25 -7.32 15.84 0.44
N ILE A 26 -6.12 15.29 0.22
CA ILE A 26 -4.87 16.05 0.14
C ILE A 26 -4.36 15.99 -1.30
N THR A 27 -4.13 17.16 -1.88
CA THR A 27 -3.68 17.32 -3.27
C THR A 27 -2.41 18.17 -3.34
N ASP A 28 -1.90 18.36 -4.55
CA ASP A 28 -0.73 19.20 -4.80
C ASP A 28 -0.81 20.58 -4.13
N GLY A 29 0.31 21.00 -3.56
CA GLY A 29 0.45 22.28 -2.84
C GLY A 29 -0.14 22.30 -1.43
N MET A 30 -0.82 21.23 -0.99
CA MET A 30 -1.31 21.12 0.38
C MET A 30 -0.25 20.55 1.32
N ASP A 31 -0.30 20.99 2.57
CA ASP A 31 0.41 20.39 3.69
C ASP A 31 -0.57 20.20 4.85
N PHE A 32 -0.72 18.96 5.33
CA PHE A 32 -1.63 18.65 6.42
C PHE A 32 -0.99 18.75 7.82
N GLY A 33 0.31 19.03 7.94
CA GLY A 33 1.03 19.06 9.19
C GLY A 33 0.93 17.72 9.93
N GLY A 34 0.50 17.75 11.20
CA GLY A 34 0.11 16.55 11.94
C GLY A 34 -1.38 16.26 11.81
N ARG A 35 -1.75 15.01 11.50
CA ARG A 35 -3.13 14.58 11.31
C ARG A 35 -3.40 13.24 11.97
N ASN A 36 -4.48 13.18 12.74
CA ASN A 36 -4.99 11.98 13.36
C ASN A 36 -6.33 11.61 12.71
N LEU A 37 -6.47 10.38 12.22
CA LEU A 37 -7.72 9.80 11.74
C LEU A 37 -8.31 8.89 12.83
N GLY A 38 -9.50 9.24 13.28
CA GLY A 38 -10.31 8.47 14.22
C GLY A 38 -11.33 7.57 13.53
N SER A 39 -12.25 6.99 14.31
CA SER A 39 -13.19 5.98 13.83
C SER A 39 -13.99 6.41 12.61
N GLY A 40 -13.98 5.56 11.57
CA GLY A 40 -14.63 5.78 10.27
C GLY A 40 -14.04 6.90 9.41
N GLN A 41 -13.00 7.60 9.86
CA GLN A 41 -12.38 8.66 9.07
C GLN A 41 -11.49 8.10 7.97
N SER A 42 -11.46 8.82 6.86
CA SER A 42 -10.77 8.40 5.65
C SER A 42 -9.93 9.51 5.03
N LEU A 43 -8.79 9.16 4.45
CA LEU A 43 -7.93 10.10 3.74
C LEU A 43 -7.53 9.58 2.36
N LEU A 44 -7.69 10.42 1.34
CA LEU A 44 -7.10 10.21 0.02
C LEU A 44 -6.01 11.26 -0.21
N MET A 45 -4.84 10.82 -0.62
CA MET A 45 -3.72 11.70 -0.97
C MET A 45 -3.22 11.40 -2.38
N THR A 46 -3.22 12.41 -3.23
CA THR A 46 -2.70 12.31 -4.61
C THR A 46 -1.47 13.19 -4.83
N GLY A 47 -1.08 13.99 -3.85
CA GLY A 47 0.03 14.94 -3.88
C GLY A 47 0.16 15.67 -2.55
N GLY A 48 0.97 16.73 -2.50
CA GLY A 48 1.18 17.52 -1.27
C GLY A 48 2.06 16.82 -0.23
N GLY A 49 1.99 17.22 1.04
CA GLY A 49 2.83 16.64 2.09
C GLY A 49 2.21 16.69 3.48
N GLY A 50 2.97 16.22 4.45
CA GLY A 50 2.63 16.32 5.87
C GLY A 50 3.74 15.82 6.77
N HIS A 51 3.61 16.12 8.06
CA HIS A 51 4.56 15.70 9.08
C HIS A 51 4.17 14.32 9.64
N THR A 52 3.02 14.20 10.32
CA THR A 52 2.56 12.92 10.90
C THR A 52 1.16 12.58 10.45
N LEU A 53 0.95 11.34 10.01
CA LEU A 53 -0.37 10.79 9.72
C LEU A 53 -0.61 9.58 10.61
N ASP A 54 -1.47 9.73 11.61
CA ASP A 54 -1.78 8.67 12.58
C ASP A 54 -3.18 8.12 12.28
N LEU A 55 -3.27 6.83 11.96
CA LEU A 55 -4.50 6.11 11.69
C LEU A 55 -4.83 5.26 12.92
N GLY A 56 -5.97 5.55 13.55
CA GLY A 56 -6.49 4.80 14.69
C GLY A 56 -7.86 4.19 14.42
N TYR A 57 -8.27 3.25 15.26
CA TYR A 57 -9.57 2.57 15.15
C TYR A 57 -9.77 1.96 13.75
N ASP A 58 -10.98 1.99 13.21
CA ASP A 58 -11.33 1.54 11.87
C ASP A 58 -11.10 2.61 10.77
N SER A 59 -10.16 3.54 10.97
CA SER A 59 -9.81 4.53 9.95
C SER A 59 -9.04 3.92 8.77
N PHE A 60 -9.05 4.62 7.63
CA PHE A 60 -8.26 4.20 6.47
C PHE A 60 -7.63 5.36 5.70
N ALA A 61 -6.49 5.11 5.06
CA ALA A 61 -5.89 6.08 4.15
C ALA A 61 -5.40 5.41 2.86
N ILE A 62 -5.54 6.12 1.75
CA ILE A 62 -4.95 5.77 0.45
C ILE A 62 -3.98 6.88 0.05
N ILE A 63 -2.70 6.51 -0.10
CA ILE A 63 -1.64 7.40 -0.55
C ILE A 63 -1.23 6.98 -1.96
N GLN A 64 -1.61 7.77 -2.95
CA GLN A 64 -1.29 7.57 -4.37
C GLN A 64 -0.04 8.35 -4.80
N GLY A 65 0.25 9.45 -4.11
CA GLY A 65 1.36 10.31 -4.41
C GLY A 65 1.56 11.37 -3.34
N THR A 66 2.76 11.93 -3.29
CA THR A 66 3.14 13.06 -2.43
C THR A 66 4.03 14.00 -3.25
N ALA A 67 4.29 15.20 -2.74
CA ALA A 67 5.48 15.95 -3.10
C ALA A 67 6.75 15.19 -2.68
N PRO A 68 7.93 15.45 -3.27
CA PRO A 68 9.18 14.81 -2.87
C PRO A 68 9.50 15.06 -1.39
N TYR A 69 9.99 14.05 -0.68
CA TYR A 69 10.38 14.15 0.72
C TYR A 69 11.79 14.74 0.85
N ASN A 70 11.92 15.81 1.61
CA ASN A 70 13.17 16.49 1.92
C ASN A 70 13.23 16.81 3.41
N GLN A 71 14.04 16.04 4.14
CA GLN A 71 14.23 16.20 5.58
C GLN A 71 14.89 17.53 5.99
N ASP A 72 15.48 18.28 5.05
CA ASP A 72 16.22 19.52 5.33
C ASP A 72 15.35 20.78 5.22
N VAL A 73 14.08 20.65 4.81
CA VAL A 73 13.17 21.78 4.56
C VAL A 73 11.85 21.57 5.31
N TYR A 74 11.21 22.67 5.72
CA TYR A 74 9.84 22.64 6.23
C TYR A 74 8.92 23.53 5.36
N PRO A 75 7.79 23.02 4.84
CA PRO A 75 7.38 21.62 4.90
C PRO A 75 8.32 20.71 4.11
N SER A 76 8.55 19.50 4.61
CA SER A 76 9.50 18.56 4.00
C SER A 76 9.08 18.11 2.61
N GLY A 77 7.81 18.27 2.24
CA GLY A 77 7.20 17.42 1.22
C GLY A 77 7.19 15.96 1.70
N GLY A 78 6.58 15.06 0.93
CA GLY A 78 6.36 13.69 1.37
C GLY A 78 5.58 13.61 2.68
N ILE A 79 5.73 12.48 3.38
CA ILE A 79 5.27 12.30 4.76
C ILE A 79 6.45 11.88 5.62
N GLU A 80 6.68 12.52 6.76
CA GLU A 80 7.74 12.04 7.67
C GLU A 80 7.34 10.71 8.32
N ARG A 81 6.13 10.62 8.87
CA ARG A 81 5.70 9.41 9.57
C ARG A 81 4.25 9.07 9.34
N ILE A 82 4.00 7.80 9.05
CA ILE A 82 2.66 7.21 9.05
C ILE A 82 2.60 6.15 10.15
N SER A 83 1.67 6.28 11.09
CA SER A 83 1.41 5.28 12.13
C SER A 83 0.06 4.61 11.86
N VAL A 84 0.02 3.28 11.75
CA VAL A 84 -1.21 2.51 11.51
C VAL A 84 -1.49 1.61 12.70
N ALA A 85 -2.59 1.87 13.41
CA ALA A 85 -2.95 1.15 14.62
C ALA A 85 -4.46 0.99 14.82
N GLY A 86 -4.84 0.05 15.68
CA GLY A 86 -6.21 -0.07 16.17
C GLY A 86 -7.21 -0.64 15.16
N TYR A 87 -6.79 -1.58 14.31
CA TYR A 87 -7.54 -2.12 13.16
C TYR A 87 -7.63 -1.21 11.93
N ALA A 88 -6.85 -0.13 11.89
CA ALA A 88 -6.80 0.76 10.74
C ALA A 88 -6.10 0.12 9.54
N HIS A 89 -6.35 0.68 8.36
CA HIS A 89 -5.76 0.21 7.10
C HIS A 89 -5.08 1.32 6.30
N LEU A 90 -3.90 1.03 5.77
CA LEU A 90 -3.15 1.91 4.86
C LEU A 90 -2.95 1.24 3.50
N ASP A 91 -3.38 1.90 2.43
CA ASP A 91 -2.94 1.59 1.06
C ASP A 91 -1.88 2.60 0.63
N PHE A 92 -0.62 2.18 0.55
CA PHE A 92 0.49 2.99 0.05
C PHE A 92 0.85 2.54 -1.37
N LEU A 93 0.37 3.32 -2.35
CA LEU A 93 0.45 3.03 -3.77
C LEU A 93 1.54 3.85 -4.48
N GLY A 94 1.96 4.97 -3.88
CA GLY A 94 2.96 5.87 -4.43
C GLY A 94 3.27 7.07 -3.51
N GLY A 95 4.24 7.88 -3.91
CA GLY A 95 4.74 9.01 -3.11
C GLY A 95 5.98 8.66 -2.28
N GLU A 96 6.35 9.54 -1.36
CA GLU A 96 7.58 9.44 -0.57
C GLU A 96 7.26 9.57 0.92
N VAL A 97 7.74 8.61 1.71
CA VAL A 97 7.57 8.56 3.16
C VAL A 97 8.86 8.14 3.84
N TYR A 98 9.19 8.81 4.95
CA TYR A 98 10.37 8.46 5.73
C TYR A 98 10.15 7.19 6.57
N GLU A 99 9.08 7.11 7.38
CA GLU A 99 8.79 5.91 8.16
C GLU A 99 7.31 5.53 8.12
N ILE A 100 7.03 4.24 7.89
CA ILE A 100 5.73 3.61 8.13
C ILE A 100 5.86 2.69 9.35
N GLY A 101 5.01 2.91 10.36
CA GLY A 101 4.87 2.05 11.53
C GLY A 101 3.51 1.34 11.52
N VAL A 102 3.50 0.01 11.68
CA VAL A 102 2.27 -0.79 11.74
C VAL A 102 2.22 -1.58 13.06
N GLY A 103 1.17 -1.35 13.85
CA GLY A 103 1.04 -1.97 15.18
C GLY A 103 -0.42 -2.18 15.58
N SER A 104 -0.65 -2.82 16.73
CA SER A 104 -1.99 -2.95 17.34
C SER A 104 -3.10 -3.36 16.36
N TYR A 105 -2.90 -4.46 15.63
CA TYR A 105 -3.81 -4.96 14.58
C TYR A 105 -4.04 -4.05 13.37
N GLY A 106 -3.30 -2.94 13.24
CA GLY A 106 -3.25 -2.16 12.00
C GLY A 106 -2.67 -2.99 10.86
N THR A 107 -3.08 -2.67 9.64
CA THR A 107 -2.65 -3.37 8.43
C THR A 107 -2.23 -2.41 7.34
N ALA A 108 -1.31 -2.84 6.48
CA ALA A 108 -0.84 -2.01 5.36
C ALA A 108 -0.65 -2.82 4.07
N THR A 109 -1.00 -2.21 2.94
CA THR A 109 -0.74 -2.71 1.60
C THR A 109 0.26 -1.78 0.91
N LEU A 110 1.40 -2.31 0.50
CA LEU A 110 2.50 -1.57 -0.11
C LEU A 110 2.68 -2.03 -1.56
N SER A 111 2.61 -1.11 -2.52
CA SER A 111 2.71 -1.45 -3.95
C SER A 111 3.48 -0.44 -4.82
N GLY A 112 3.99 0.64 -4.23
CA GLY A 112 4.78 1.64 -4.96
C GLY A 112 5.35 2.72 -4.05
N GLY A 113 6.04 3.69 -4.66
CA GLY A 113 6.63 4.85 -3.99
C GLY A 113 8.00 4.58 -3.34
N ALA A 114 8.48 5.56 -2.58
CA ALA A 114 9.72 5.48 -1.81
C ALA A 114 9.38 5.44 -0.31
N ILE A 115 9.69 4.31 0.31
CA ILE A 115 9.52 4.08 1.75
C ILE A 115 10.92 3.90 2.34
N GLN A 116 11.41 4.85 3.14
CA GLN A 116 12.77 4.71 3.66
C GLN A 116 12.85 3.68 4.78
N ARG A 117 11.84 3.64 5.66
CA ARG A 117 11.81 2.76 6.83
C ARG A 117 10.44 2.12 7.02
N LEU A 118 10.46 0.84 7.37
CA LEU A 118 9.27 0.09 7.77
C LEU A 118 9.52 -0.54 9.13
N ARG A 119 8.53 -0.43 10.02
CA ARG A 119 8.58 -0.96 11.37
C ARG A 119 7.26 -1.62 11.72
N THR A 120 7.31 -2.81 12.33
CA THR A 120 6.11 -3.43 12.90
C THR A 120 6.23 -3.65 14.40
N THR A 121 5.16 -3.36 15.14
CA THR A 121 5.01 -3.65 16.57
C THR A 121 3.86 -4.63 16.79
N GLN A 122 4.01 -5.79 16.16
CA GLN A 122 3.04 -6.89 16.21
C GLN A 122 3.71 -8.15 16.74
N VAL A 123 2.96 -8.96 17.48
CA VAL A 123 3.42 -10.29 17.89
C VAL A 123 2.65 -11.29 17.05
N VAL A 124 3.35 -12.01 16.18
CA VAL A 124 2.76 -13.13 15.45
C VAL A 124 2.55 -14.27 16.44
N VAL A 125 1.32 -14.41 16.94
CA VAL A 125 0.96 -15.49 17.87
C VAL A 125 0.76 -16.78 17.06
N TYR A 126 1.19 -17.92 17.62
CA TYR A 126 0.99 -19.24 17.02
C TYR A 126 -0.49 -19.43 16.59
N GLY A 127 -0.73 -19.58 15.28
CA GLY A 127 -2.07 -19.70 14.69
C GLY A 127 -2.60 -18.45 13.99
N GLN A 128 -1.87 -17.33 13.99
CA GLN A 128 -2.20 -16.20 13.14
C GLN A 128 -1.92 -16.55 11.66
N ILE A 129 -2.94 -16.46 10.82
CA ILE A 129 -2.92 -16.97 9.44
C ILE A 129 -2.30 -15.96 8.46
N GLU A 130 -2.40 -14.65 8.74
CA GLU A 130 -1.96 -13.60 7.82
C GLU A 130 -1.07 -12.53 8.49
N PRO A 131 0.09 -12.20 7.89
CA PRO A 131 0.92 -11.07 8.29
C PRO A 131 0.19 -9.72 8.18
N TYR A 132 0.63 -8.71 8.93
CA TYR A 132 -0.05 -7.41 9.00
C TYR A 132 0.31 -6.46 7.84
N VAL A 133 1.38 -6.74 7.11
CA VAL A 133 1.80 -5.97 5.95
C VAL A 133 1.74 -6.87 4.72
N THR A 134 1.13 -6.41 3.64
CA THR A 134 1.22 -7.05 2.33
C THR A 134 2.08 -6.19 1.41
N LEU A 135 3.10 -6.79 0.80
CA LEU A 135 4.02 -6.11 -0.12
C LEU A 135 3.96 -6.77 -1.50
N TYR A 136 3.52 -6.00 -2.49
CA TYR A 136 3.48 -6.44 -3.88
C TYR A 136 4.81 -6.15 -4.58
N HIS A 137 5.42 -7.15 -5.20
CA HIS A 137 6.75 -7.01 -5.81
C HIS A 137 6.90 -7.82 -7.11
N LYS A 138 7.88 -7.43 -7.93
CA LYS A 138 8.42 -8.25 -9.04
C LYS A 138 9.64 -9.08 -8.63
N GLY A 139 10.22 -8.78 -7.48
CA GLY A 139 11.38 -9.49 -6.93
C GLY A 139 11.89 -8.73 -5.72
N TYR A 140 12.44 -9.45 -4.74
CA TYR A 140 13.05 -8.85 -3.57
C TYR A 140 14.26 -9.67 -3.12
N GLU A 141 15.16 -8.99 -2.43
CA GLU A 141 16.26 -9.56 -1.65
C GLU A 141 16.27 -8.90 -0.28
N HIS A 142 16.55 -9.69 0.76
CA HIS A 142 16.67 -9.20 2.13
C HIS A 142 18.08 -9.50 2.63
N ASP A 143 18.78 -8.44 3.05
CA ASP A 143 20.08 -8.54 3.69
C ASP A 143 19.89 -8.61 5.20
N GLU A 144 20.11 -9.79 5.78
CA GLU A 144 19.96 -10.02 7.23
C GLU A 144 20.93 -9.17 8.08
N LEU A 145 22.08 -8.75 7.55
CA LEU A 145 23.09 -8.00 8.30
C LEU A 145 22.69 -6.53 8.45
N THR A 146 22.22 -5.92 7.36
CA THR A 146 21.78 -4.52 7.36
C THR A 146 20.29 -4.38 7.64
N ASN A 147 19.55 -5.48 7.60
CA ASN A 147 18.09 -5.53 7.62
C ASN A 147 17.44 -4.70 6.50
N MET A 148 18.15 -4.59 5.37
CA MET A 148 17.69 -3.86 4.20
C MET A 148 16.89 -4.78 3.28
N LEU A 149 15.71 -4.34 2.89
CA LEU A 149 14.85 -5.01 1.92
C LEU A 149 14.90 -4.23 0.60
N ILE A 150 15.48 -4.83 -0.42
CA ILE A 150 15.61 -4.22 -1.75
C ILE A 150 14.82 -5.01 -2.78
N GLY A 151 14.37 -4.36 -3.86
CA GLY A 151 13.62 -5.05 -4.89
C GLY A 151 13.01 -4.12 -5.92
N PHE A 152 11.97 -4.62 -6.59
CA PHE A 152 11.24 -3.90 -7.63
C PHE A 152 9.73 -3.96 -7.40
N TRP A 153 9.08 -2.81 -7.54
CA TRP A 153 7.63 -2.71 -7.57
C TRP A 153 7.04 -3.31 -8.85
N ALA A 154 5.70 -3.40 -8.91
CA ALA A 154 4.98 -3.95 -10.06
C ALA A 154 5.25 -3.19 -11.38
N ASP A 155 5.52 -1.90 -11.31
CA ASP A 155 5.87 -1.07 -12.46
C ASP A 155 7.35 -1.22 -12.90
N GLY A 156 8.17 -1.92 -12.11
CA GLY A 156 9.59 -2.12 -12.34
C GLY A 156 10.49 -1.02 -11.75
N SER A 157 9.93 -0.05 -11.02
CA SER A 157 10.74 0.91 -10.27
C SER A 157 11.39 0.24 -9.04
N PRO A 158 12.63 0.59 -8.69
CA PRO A 158 13.33 -0.03 -7.57
C PRO A 158 12.84 0.50 -6.22
N PHE A 159 12.93 -0.32 -5.18
CA PHE A 159 12.79 0.10 -3.80
C PHE A 159 13.96 -0.38 -2.94
N ALA A 160 14.22 0.36 -1.86
CA ALA A 160 15.13 -0.01 -0.79
C ALA A 160 14.51 0.48 0.52
N ILE A 161 14.16 -0.45 1.40
CA ILE A 161 13.42 -0.20 2.64
C ILE A 161 14.25 -0.75 3.79
N GLN A 162 14.63 0.12 4.72
CA GLN A 162 15.24 -0.32 5.97
C GLN A 162 14.16 -0.90 6.89
N LEU A 163 14.26 -2.20 7.19
CA LEU A 163 13.40 -2.83 8.18
C LEU A 163 13.93 -2.51 9.59
N VAL A 164 13.03 -2.16 10.50
CA VAL A 164 13.36 -1.74 11.87
C VAL A 164 12.69 -2.68 12.86
N ASP A 165 13.48 -3.58 13.44
CA ASP A 165 12.98 -4.48 14.47
C ASP A 165 12.81 -3.77 15.81
N VAL A 166 11.71 -4.10 16.50
CA VAL A 166 11.39 -3.54 17.81
C VAL A 166 11.55 -4.64 18.87
N PRO A 167 12.31 -4.41 19.95
CA PRO A 167 12.46 -5.39 21.01
C PRO A 167 11.12 -5.87 21.56
N ASN A 168 10.99 -7.17 21.81
CA ASN A 168 9.79 -7.87 22.29
C ASN A 168 8.65 -8.03 21.28
N TYR A 169 8.87 -7.66 20.01
CA TYR A 169 7.94 -7.92 18.92
C TYR A 169 8.54 -8.93 17.93
N THR A 170 7.70 -9.50 17.08
CA THR A 170 8.16 -10.32 15.96
C THR A 170 8.98 -9.44 14.99
N PRO A 171 10.10 -9.93 14.42
CA PRO A 171 10.87 -9.18 13.43
C PRO A 171 9.99 -8.61 12.31
N THR A 172 10.36 -7.45 11.79
CA THR A 172 9.56 -6.74 10.78
C THR A 172 9.41 -7.57 9.50
N ILE A 173 10.46 -8.29 9.10
CA ILE A 173 10.43 -9.16 7.92
C ILE A 173 9.35 -10.26 8.04
N ASP A 174 9.18 -10.83 9.22
CA ASP A 174 8.22 -11.91 9.48
C ASP A 174 6.76 -11.42 9.56
N ASN A 175 6.56 -10.09 9.58
CA ASN A 175 5.24 -9.45 9.53
C ASN A 175 4.84 -9.02 8.10
N ILE A 176 5.64 -9.37 7.08
CA ILE A 176 5.37 -9.05 5.69
C ILE A 176 4.94 -10.31 4.93
N ASN A 177 3.78 -10.23 4.29
CA ASN A 177 3.32 -11.14 3.25
C ASN A 177 3.80 -10.64 1.89
N PHE A 178 4.70 -11.39 1.25
CA PHE A 178 5.25 -11.05 -0.06
C PHE A 178 4.39 -11.64 -1.18
N VAL A 179 3.83 -10.76 -2.02
CA VAL A 179 2.99 -11.15 -3.15
C VAL A 179 3.69 -10.83 -4.47
N TYR A 180 4.12 -11.90 -5.16
CA TYR A 180 4.77 -11.80 -6.46
C TYR A 180 3.76 -11.43 -7.56
N ILE A 181 4.07 -10.37 -8.31
CA ILE A 181 3.35 -9.97 -9.52
C ILE A 181 4.16 -10.41 -10.75
N PRO A 182 3.67 -11.38 -11.54
CA PRO A 182 4.37 -11.84 -12.73
C PRO A 182 4.44 -10.75 -13.80
N GLU A 183 5.53 -10.74 -14.56
CA GLU A 183 5.66 -9.83 -15.69
C GLU A 183 4.58 -10.10 -16.75
N PRO A 184 4.01 -9.04 -17.39
CA PRO A 184 3.00 -9.20 -18.43
C PRO A 184 3.44 -10.10 -19.59
N ALA A 185 4.74 -10.10 -19.92
CA ALA A 185 5.31 -10.95 -20.96
C ALA A 185 5.27 -12.44 -20.59
N THR A 186 5.47 -12.79 -19.32
CA THR A 186 5.38 -14.17 -18.82
C THR A 186 3.97 -14.72 -18.96
N LEU A 187 2.96 -13.90 -18.66
CA LEU A 187 1.55 -14.26 -18.85
C LEU A 187 1.20 -14.41 -20.34
N LEU A 188 1.72 -13.51 -21.18
CA LEU A 188 1.55 -13.60 -22.64
C LEU A 188 2.18 -14.88 -23.22
N LEU A 189 3.41 -15.20 -22.82
CA LEU A 189 4.12 -16.42 -23.23
C LEU A 189 3.41 -17.68 -22.74
N LEU A 190 2.87 -17.69 -21.51
CA LEU A 190 2.09 -18.81 -20.99
C LEU A 190 0.78 -18.99 -21.81
N GLY A 191 0.09 -17.91 -22.11
CA GLY A 191 -1.12 -17.93 -22.94
C GLY A 191 -0.85 -18.39 -24.38
N LEU A 192 0.22 -17.89 -25.00
CA LEU A 192 0.64 -18.30 -26.35
C LEU A 192 1.13 -19.75 -26.38
N GLY A 193 1.88 -20.19 -25.37
CA GLY A 193 2.31 -21.58 -25.22
C GLY A 193 1.12 -22.55 -25.11
N GLY A 194 0.11 -22.20 -24.31
CA GLY A 194 -1.14 -22.97 -24.20
C GLY A 194 -1.92 -23.06 -25.53
N LEU A 195 -1.98 -21.96 -26.30
CA LEU A 195 -2.60 -21.93 -27.62
C LEU A 195 -1.86 -22.82 -28.65
N LEU A 196 -0.53 -22.83 -28.62
CA LEU A 196 0.30 -23.62 -29.54
C LEU A 196 0.21 -25.13 -29.26
N ILE A 197 0.07 -25.54 -27.99
CA ILE A 197 -0.14 -26.95 -27.61
C ILE A 197 -1.52 -27.45 -28.09
N ARG A 198 -2.54 -26.60 -28.02
CA ARG A 198 -3.90 -26.95 -28.47
C ARG A 198 -4.01 -27.18 -29.97
N ARG A 199 -3.08 -26.64 -30.78
CA ARG A 199 -3.03 -26.84 -32.24
C ARG A 199 -2.35 -28.14 -32.67
N LYS A 200 -1.75 -28.90 -31.75
CA LYS A 200 -1.10 -30.19 -32.04
C LYS A 200 -1.94 -31.43 -31.64
N LYS A 201 -3.20 -31.22 -31.27
CA LYS A 201 -4.24 -32.26 -31.17
C LYS A 201 -5.32 -31.97 -32.22
#